data_AF-A0A9W7GPE5-F1
#
_entry.id   AF-A0A9W7GPE5-F1
#
_cell.length_a   1.000
_cell.length_b   1.000
_cell.length_c   1.000
_cell.angle_alpha   90.00
_cell.angle_beta   90.00
_cell.angle_gamma   90.00
#
_symmetry.space_group_name_H-M   'P 1'
#
loop_
_entity.id
_entity.type
_entity.pdbx_description
1 polymer ?
#
loop_
_entity_poly.entity_id
_entity_poly.type
_entity_poly.pdbx_seq_one_letter_code
_entity_poly.pdbx_strand_id
1 'polypeptide(L)'
;MDFVSGLPLSPSEKNFVWVIVDRLTKCAHFLHVHTTYTLDKLAELYIAEIVRLHGVPKSIVSDRDLRFTSRFWVCLHQALGARLNFSSSYHPQTDGQSERVIQVLEDMLRCCVIEFQESWEKHLPLVEFAYNNSYQASIQMAPYEAFIRKEV
;
A
#
# COMPACT_ATOMS: atom_id res chain seq x y z
N MET A 1 -3.78 -2.09 -3.61
CA MET A 1 -3.91 -1.46 -2.29
C MET A 1 -4.47 -2.51 -1.37
N ASP A 2 -3.87 -2.66 -0.20
CA ASP A 2 -4.28 -3.67 0.76
C ASP A 2 -4.05 -3.21 2.20
N PHE A 3 -4.77 -3.81 3.14
CA PHE A 3 -4.65 -3.56 4.55
C PHE A 3 -4.06 -4.76 5.27
N VAL A 4 -2.83 -4.63 5.76
CA VAL A 4 -2.21 -5.64 6.60
C VAL A 4 -2.75 -5.49 8.02
N SER A 5 -3.48 -6.50 8.45
CA SER A 5 -4.14 -6.56 9.76
C SER A 5 -3.50 -7.60 10.69
N GLY A 6 -3.90 -7.59 11.97
CA GLY A 6 -3.42 -8.56 12.96
C GLY A 6 -2.01 -8.29 13.46
N LEU A 7 -1.55 -7.04 13.38
CA LEU A 7 -0.30 -6.60 13.97
C LEU A 7 -0.51 -6.34 15.48
N PRO A 8 0.49 -6.61 16.34
CA PRO A 8 0.44 -6.23 17.74
C PRO A 8 0.27 -4.71 17.84
N LEU A 9 -0.52 -4.29 18.82
CA LEU A 9 -0.76 -2.87 19.10
C LEU A 9 0.58 -2.17 19.31
N SER A 10 0.85 -1.14 18.50
CA SER A 10 1.97 -0.25 18.77
C SER A 10 1.66 0.64 19.99
N PRO A 11 2.67 1.31 20.59
CA PRO A 11 2.47 2.30 21.63
C PRO A 11 1.60 3.50 21.23
N SER A 12 1.38 3.72 19.93
CA SER A 12 0.42 4.71 19.42
C SER A 12 -0.94 4.10 19.04
N GLU A 13 -1.18 2.88 19.51
CA GLU A 13 -2.39 2.06 19.33
C GLU A 13 -2.65 1.62 17.89
N LYS A 14 -1.74 1.88 16.95
CA LYS A 14 -1.93 1.48 15.55
C LYS A 14 -1.74 -0.03 15.39
N ASN A 15 -2.64 -0.62 14.60
CA ASN A 15 -2.76 -2.07 14.43
C ASN A 15 -2.92 -2.50 12.97
N PHE A 16 -2.90 -1.55 12.02
CA PHE A 16 -2.99 -1.80 10.59
C PHE A 16 -1.90 -1.04 9.83
N VAL A 17 -1.40 -1.66 8.76
CA VAL A 17 -0.57 -0.99 7.76
C VAL A 17 -1.33 -0.98 6.44
N TRP A 18 -1.52 0.20 5.88
CA TRP A 18 -2.06 0.35 4.53
C TRP A 18 -0.91 0.29 3.54
N VAL A 19 -0.92 -0.76 2.72
CA VAL A 19 0.09 -1.02 1.71
C VAL A 19 -0.42 -0.56 0.34
N ILE A 20 0.34 0.30 -0.30
CA ILE A 20 0.02 0.87 -1.61
C ILE A 20 1.25 0.68 -2.50
N VAL A 21 1.07 0.04 -3.65
CA VAL A 21 2.17 -0.28 -4.57
C VAL A 21 1.88 0.30 -5.95
N ASP A 22 2.80 1.09 -6.49
CA ASP A 22 2.75 1.51 -7.89
C ASP A 22 3.05 0.30 -8.79
N ARG A 23 2.12 -0.06 -9.67
CA ARG A 23 2.26 -1.27 -10.48
C ARG A 23 3.38 -1.17 -11.52
N LEU A 24 3.74 0.05 -11.92
CA LEU A 24 4.78 0.31 -12.92
C LEU A 24 6.18 0.27 -12.28
N THR A 25 6.45 1.12 -11.29
CA THR A 25 7.78 1.21 -10.67
C THR A 25 8.00 0.19 -9.55
N LYS A 26 6.94 -0.49 -9.11
CA LYS A 26 6.93 -1.33 -7.90
C LYS A 26 7.24 -0.57 -6.61
N CYS A 27 7.22 0.76 -6.64
CA CYS A 27 7.41 1.56 -5.42
C CYS A 27 6.26 1.28 -4.46
N ALA A 28 6.58 0.90 -3.23
CA ALA A 28 5.63 0.64 -2.17
C ALA A 28 5.59 1.80 -1.18
N HIS A 29 4.43 2.04 -0.60
CA HIS A 29 4.20 2.95 0.52
C HIS A 29 3.48 2.21 1.63
N PHE A 30 3.98 2.40 2.85
CA PHE A 30 3.44 1.82 4.06
C PHE A 30 2.91 2.92 4.97
N LEU A 31 1.59 3.07 4.99
CA LEU A 31 0.94 4.08 5.81
C LEU A 31 0.43 3.44 7.10
N HIS A 32 0.86 4.00 8.22
CA HIS A 32 0.35 3.61 9.52
C HIS A 32 -1.10 4.05 9.69
N VAL A 33 -1.99 3.10 9.92
CA VAL A 33 -3.42 3.37 10.10
C VAL A 33 -3.96 2.67 11.35
N HIS A 34 -5.05 3.20 11.90
CA HIS A 34 -5.75 2.63 13.03
C HIS A 34 -7.09 2.05 12.57
N THR A 35 -7.58 0.98 13.19
CA THR A 35 -8.88 0.37 12.86
C THR A 35 -10.06 1.33 12.92
N THR A 36 -9.99 2.30 13.82
CA THR A 36 -11.07 3.28 14.04
C THR A 36 -10.98 4.51 13.13
N TYR A 37 -10.01 4.57 12.22
CA TYR A 37 -9.95 5.68 11.26
C TYR A 37 -11.20 5.68 10.39
N THR A 38 -11.83 6.84 10.33
CA THR A 38 -12.96 7.11 9.46
C THR A 38 -12.51 7.16 8.01
N LEU A 39 -13.45 6.98 7.07
CA LEU A 39 -13.14 6.98 5.64
C LEU A 39 -12.65 8.35 5.14
N ASP A 40 -13.16 9.44 5.71
CA ASP A 40 -12.68 10.81 5.49
C ASP A 40 -11.21 10.96 5.90
N LYS A 41 -10.83 10.48 7.08
CA LYS A 41 -9.43 10.47 7.53
C LYS A 41 -8.53 9.63 6.62
N LEU A 42 -9.00 8.48 6.15
CA LEU A 42 -8.27 7.68 5.16
C LEU A 42 -8.12 8.40 3.82
N ALA A 43 -9.13 9.15 3.38
CA ALA A 43 -9.06 9.95 2.17
C ALA A 43 -8.05 11.09 2.27
N GLU A 44 -8.06 11.82 3.39
CA GLU A 44 -7.07 12.87 3.67
C GLU A 44 -5.64 12.30 3.64
N LEU A 45 -5.42 11.16 4.30
CA LEU A 45 -4.13 10.48 4.32
C LEU A 45 -3.71 10.02 2.92
N TYR A 46 -4.63 9.43 2.15
CA TYR A 46 -4.37 9.02 0.77
C TYR A 46 -3.95 10.19 -0.13
N ILE A 47 -4.63 11.34 0.01
CA ILE A 47 -4.27 12.53 -0.75
C ILE A 47 -2.90 13.07 -0.33
N ALA A 48 -2.65 13.16 0.98
CA ALA A 48 -1.43 13.72 1.53
C ALA A 48 -0.19 12.88 1.22
N GLU A 49 -0.32 11.56 1.26
CA GLU A 49 0.83 10.65 1.16
C GLU A 49 0.98 10.02 -0.23
N ILE A 50 -0.10 9.85 -0.98
CA ILE A 50 -0.04 9.16 -2.28
C ILE A 50 -0.29 10.12 -3.42
N VAL A 51 -1.44 10.82 -3.43
CA VAL A 51 -1.78 11.70 -4.56
C VAL A 51 -0.78 12.86 -4.67
N ARG A 52 -0.31 13.41 -3.55
CA ARG A 52 0.73 14.45 -3.53
C ARG A 52 2.05 14.00 -4.19
N LEU A 53 2.43 12.73 -4.02
CA LEU A 53 3.71 12.20 -4.50
C LEU A 53 3.63 11.64 -5.93
N HIS A 54 2.49 11.06 -6.31
CA HIS A 54 2.34 10.28 -7.55
C HIS A 54 1.32 10.85 -8.53
N GLY A 55 0.57 11.88 -8.13
CA GLY A 55 -0.65 12.29 -8.80
C GLY A 55 -1.78 11.28 -8.63
N VAL A 56 -2.88 11.48 -9.36
CA VAL A 56 -4.00 10.55 -9.33
C VAL A 56 -3.71 9.34 -10.21
N PRO A 57 -3.74 8.10 -9.69
CA PRO A 57 -3.53 6.92 -10.51
C PRO A 57 -4.69 6.71 -11.49
N LYS A 58 -4.38 6.26 -12.72
CA LYS A 58 -5.40 5.95 -13.74
C LYS A 58 -6.34 4.83 -13.30
N SER A 59 -5.80 3.81 -12.65
CA SER A 59 -6.59 2.73 -12.07
C SER A 59 -5.92 2.12 -10.86
N ILE A 60 -6.76 1.63 -9.97
CA ILE A 60 -6.41 1.07 -8.67
C ILE A 60 -7.02 -0.33 -8.61
N VAL A 61 -6.25 -1.27 -8.10
CA VAL A 61 -6.76 -2.58 -7.69
C VAL A 61 -6.65 -2.66 -6.17
N SER A 62 -7.75 -3.03 -5.51
CA SER A 62 -7.78 -3.31 -4.08
C SER A 62 -8.44 -4.65 -3.81
N ASP A 63 -8.27 -5.18 -2.60
CA ASP A 63 -9.10 -6.27 -2.12
C ASP A 63 -10.56 -5.80 -1.88
N ARG A 64 -11.38 -6.70 -1.35
CA ARG A 64 -12.80 -6.43 -1.07
C ARG A 64 -13.06 -5.93 0.35
N ASP A 65 -12.05 -5.36 1.01
CA ASP A 65 -12.24 -4.73 2.33
C ASP A 65 -13.41 -3.73 2.28
N LEU A 66 -14.20 -3.68 3.37
CA LEU A 66 -15.38 -2.83 3.48
C LEU A 66 -15.05 -1.34 3.30
N ARG A 67 -13.81 -0.93 3.63
CA ARG A 67 -13.33 0.44 3.43
C ARG A 67 -13.26 0.79 1.95
N PHE A 68 -12.71 -0.10 1.12
CA PHE A 68 -12.56 0.14 -0.32
C PHE A 68 -13.86 -0.04 -1.10
N THR A 69 -14.73 -0.95 -0.66
CA THR A 69 -16.03 -1.19 -1.31
C THR A 69 -17.11 -0.19 -0.88
N SER A 70 -16.82 0.67 0.09
CA SER A 70 -17.74 1.70 0.56
C SER A 70 -18.13 2.67 -0.58
N ARG A 71 -19.38 3.15 -0.57
CA ARG A 71 -19.87 4.12 -1.55
C ARG A 71 -19.01 5.38 -1.57
N PHE A 72 -18.59 5.85 -0.39
CA PHE A 72 -17.72 7.02 -0.26
C PHE A 72 -16.41 6.82 -1.02
N TRP A 73 -15.72 5.69 -0.81
CA TRP A 73 -14.42 5.43 -1.43
C TRP A 73 -14.50 5.28 -2.95
N VAL A 74 -15.55 4.59 -3.43
CA VAL A 74 -15.85 4.46 -4.87
C VAL A 74 -16.09 5.85 -5.48
N CYS A 75 -16.93 6.67 -4.86
CA CYS A 75 -17.23 8.02 -5.34
C CYS A 75 -16.00 8.94 -5.31
N LEU A 76 -15.15 8.85 -4.28
CA LEU A 76 -13.90 9.62 -4.18
C LEU A 76 -13.00 9.34 -5.38
N HIS A 77 -12.72 8.07 -5.68
CA HIS A 77 -11.87 7.71 -6.80
C HIS A 77 -12.48 8.09 -8.15
N GLN A 78 -13.79 7.92 -8.33
CA GLN A 78 -14.48 8.37 -9.53
C GLN A 78 -14.35 9.89 -9.72
N ALA A 79 -14.52 10.68 -8.65
CA ALA A 79 -14.39 12.14 -8.68
C ALA A 79 -12.95 12.59 -9.00
N LEU A 80 -11.95 11.85 -8.53
CA LEU A 80 -10.55 12.09 -8.87
C LEU A 80 -10.20 11.63 -10.30
N GLY A 81 -11.07 10.89 -10.98
CA GLY A 81 -10.84 10.36 -12.33
C GLY A 81 -10.11 9.00 -12.36
N ALA A 82 -10.01 8.31 -11.22
CA ALA A 82 -9.42 6.99 -11.08
C ALA A 82 -10.47 5.88 -11.23
N ARG A 83 -10.10 4.77 -11.90
CA ARG A 83 -10.92 3.55 -11.93
C ARG A 83 -10.55 2.63 -10.77
N LEU A 84 -11.49 2.34 -9.88
CA LEU A 84 -11.32 1.37 -8.81
C LEU A 84 -11.83 -0.01 -9.24
N ASN A 85 -10.94 -1.00 -9.21
CA ASN A 85 -11.25 -2.40 -9.47
C ASN A 85 -11.00 -3.23 -8.21
N PHE A 86 -11.81 -4.25 -7.99
CA PHE A 86 -11.66 -5.15 -6.85
C PHE A 86 -11.09 -6.50 -7.30
N SER A 87 -10.14 -7.04 -6.54
CA SER A 87 -9.63 -8.39 -6.79
C SER A 87 -10.77 -9.40 -6.61
N SER A 88 -10.69 -10.48 -7.39
CA SER A 88 -11.53 -11.65 -7.22
C SER A 88 -10.70 -12.72 -6.52
N SER A 89 -11.22 -13.30 -5.45
CA SER A 89 -10.57 -14.35 -4.65
C SER A 89 -10.17 -15.63 -5.42
N TYR A 90 -10.41 -15.70 -6.75
CA TYR A 90 -10.25 -16.90 -7.56
C TYR A 90 -9.75 -16.67 -9.02
N HIS A 91 -9.23 -15.49 -9.40
CA HIS A 91 -8.66 -15.28 -10.75
C HIS A 91 -7.35 -14.48 -10.74
N PRO A 92 -6.18 -15.15 -10.69
CA PRO A 92 -4.85 -14.52 -10.68
C PRO A 92 -4.46 -13.80 -11.98
N GLN A 93 -5.23 -13.96 -13.06
CA GLN A 93 -4.78 -13.59 -14.41
C GLN A 93 -4.74 -12.09 -14.70
N THR A 94 -5.39 -11.24 -13.89
CA THR A 94 -5.42 -9.79 -14.15
C THR A 94 -4.49 -8.98 -13.23
N ASP A 95 -4.12 -9.51 -12.06
CA ASP A 95 -3.27 -8.77 -11.10
C ASP A 95 -2.33 -9.63 -10.22
N GLY A 96 -2.09 -10.90 -10.59
CA GLY A 96 -1.25 -11.83 -9.80
C GLY A 96 0.17 -11.33 -9.51
N GLN A 97 0.69 -10.40 -10.30
CA GLN A 97 1.97 -9.73 -10.03
C GLN A 97 1.87 -8.77 -8.84
N SER A 98 0.80 -7.98 -8.73
CA SER A 98 0.60 -7.06 -7.61
C SER A 98 0.23 -7.83 -6.34
N GLU A 99 -0.57 -8.89 -6.46
CA GLU A 99 -0.89 -9.79 -5.33
C GLU A 99 0.38 -10.44 -4.77
N ARG A 100 1.26 -10.96 -5.64
CA ARG A 100 2.53 -11.56 -5.19
C ARG A 100 3.43 -10.55 -4.48
N VAL A 101 3.48 -9.32 -4.99
CA VAL A 101 4.26 -8.24 -4.37
C VAL A 101 3.67 -7.88 -3.00
N ILE A 102 2.36 -7.69 -2.89
CA ILE A 102 1.70 -7.38 -1.63
C ILE A 102 1.93 -8.49 -0.59
N GLN A 103 1.87 -9.77 -1.00
CA GLN A 103 2.18 -10.90 -0.10
C GLN A 103 3.61 -10.86 0.43
N VAL A 104 4.60 -10.59 -0.44
CA VAL A 104 6.00 -10.46 0.00
C VAL A 104 6.16 -9.29 0.98
N LEU A 105 5.44 -8.19 0.74
CA LEU A 105 5.43 -7.03 1.63
C LEU A 105 4.78 -7.35 2.97
N GLU A 106 3.67 -8.09 2.97
CA GLU A 106 3.03 -8.60 4.18
C GLU A 106 3.96 -9.48 5.01
N ASP A 107 4.63 -10.43 4.37
CA ASP A 107 5.57 -11.33 5.05
C ASP A 107 6.75 -10.54 5.64
N MET A 108 7.30 -9.59 4.89
CA MET A 108 8.35 -8.68 5.37
C MET A 108 7.87 -7.89 6.59
N LEU A 109 6.67 -7.31 6.53
CA LEU A 109 6.08 -6.56 7.64
C LEU A 109 5.86 -7.44 8.88
N ARG A 110 5.36 -8.67 8.70
CA ARG A 110 5.18 -9.64 9.80
C ARG A 110 6.52 -10.00 10.45
N CYS A 111 7.57 -10.21 9.67
CA CYS A 111 8.92 -10.43 10.19
C CYS A 111 9.42 -9.23 11.00
N CYS A 112 9.30 -8.01 10.47
CA CYS A 112 9.70 -6.79 11.17
C CYS A 112 8.93 -6.61 12.48
N VAL A 113 7.64 -6.92 12.48
CA VAL A 113 6.79 -6.85 13.66
C VAL A 113 7.23 -7.83 14.75
N ILE A 114 7.64 -9.05 14.38
CA ILE A 114 8.17 -10.05 15.32
C ILE A 114 9.50 -9.59 15.92
N GLU A 115 10.39 -9.05 15.09
CA GLU A 115 11.73 -8.63 15.49
C GLU A 115 11.72 -7.36 16.37
N PHE A 116 10.94 -6.36 15.99
CA PHE A 116 10.92 -5.06 16.65
C PHE A 116 9.81 -4.90 17.70
N GLN A 117 8.89 -5.87 17.80
CA GLN A 117 7.77 -5.89 18.76
C GLN A 117 7.05 -4.53 18.81
N GLU A 118 6.80 -3.97 19.99
CA GLU A 118 6.11 -2.69 20.18
C GLU A 118 6.75 -1.51 19.39
N SER A 119 8.03 -1.62 19.02
CA SER A 119 8.71 -0.56 18.27
C SER A 119 8.59 -0.67 16.74
N TRP A 120 7.85 -1.65 16.23
CA TRP A 120 7.72 -1.91 14.78
C TRP A 120 7.29 -0.65 13.99
N GLU A 121 6.41 0.18 14.57
CA GLU A 121 5.92 1.41 13.96
C GLU A 121 7.06 2.39 13.61
N LYS A 122 8.05 2.51 14.50
CA LYS A 122 9.19 3.42 14.29
C LYS A 122 10.10 2.97 13.14
N HIS A 123 10.04 1.68 12.81
CA HIS A 123 10.89 1.06 11.81
C HIS A 123 10.21 0.94 10.45
N LEU A 124 8.89 1.14 10.35
CA LEU A 124 8.17 1.04 9.08
C LEU A 124 8.77 1.91 7.95
N PRO A 125 9.23 3.16 8.19
CA PRO A 125 9.91 3.93 7.16
C PRO A 125 11.21 3.27 6.66
N LEU A 126 11.93 2.56 7.55
CA LEU A 126 13.14 1.81 7.18
C LEU A 126 12.79 0.55 6.39
N VAL A 127 11.67 -0.11 6.71
CA VAL A 127 11.15 -1.26 5.94
C VAL A 127 10.76 -0.81 4.53
N GLU A 128 10.04 0.30 4.40
CA GLU A 128 9.70 0.91 3.10
C GLU A 128 10.95 1.25 2.30
N PHE A 129 11.92 1.92 2.94
CA PHE A 129 13.19 2.26 2.33
C PHE A 129 13.96 1.01 1.85
N ALA A 130 14.06 -0.02 2.69
CA ALA A 130 14.77 -1.26 2.37
C ALA A 130 14.13 -1.97 1.18
N TYR A 131 12.79 -2.05 1.14
CA TYR A 131 12.09 -2.64 0.00
C TYR A 131 12.29 -1.81 -1.28
N ASN A 132 12.07 -0.50 -1.23
CA ASN A 132 12.15 0.38 -2.40
C ASN A 132 13.58 0.55 -2.94
N ASN A 133 14.60 0.24 -2.15
CA ASN A 133 16.00 0.24 -2.56
C ASN A 133 16.53 -1.17 -2.94
N SER A 134 15.71 -2.21 -2.81
CA SER A 134 16.07 -3.58 -3.16
C SER A 134 15.80 -3.87 -4.63
N TYR A 135 16.68 -4.65 -5.26
CA TYR A 135 16.56 -5.02 -6.67
C TYR A 135 15.29 -5.85 -6.92
N GLN A 136 14.48 -5.40 -7.88
CA GLN A 136 13.26 -6.10 -8.30
C GLN A 136 13.46 -6.71 -9.68
N ALA A 137 13.49 -8.05 -9.76
CA ALA A 137 13.71 -8.77 -11.02
C ALA A 137 12.68 -8.42 -12.11
N SER A 138 11.44 -8.07 -11.72
CA SER A 138 10.36 -7.71 -12.65
C SER A 138 10.58 -6.39 -13.40
N ILE A 139 11.36 -5.46 -12.84
CA ILE A 139 11.70 -4.15 -13.44
C ILE A 139 13.20 -3.99 -13.72
N GLN A 140 14.00 -5.02 -13.39
CA GLN A 140 15.45 -5.06 -13.54
C GLN A 140 16.23 -3.92 -12.85
N MET A 141 15.65 -3.32 -11.82
CA MET A 141 16.25 -2.25 -11.02
C MET A 141 15.57 -2.13 -9.65
N ALA A 142 16.03 -1.21 -8.81
CA ALA A 142 15.33 -0.89 -7.57
C ALA A 142 14.08 -0.03 -7.83
N PRO A 143 12.98 -0.18 -7.07
CA PRO A 143 11.79 0.66 -7.23
C PRO A 143 12.05 2.17 -7.18
N TYR A 144 12.95 2.66 -6.30
CA TYR A 144 13.33 4.07 -6.29
C TYR A 144 14.11 4.51 -7.51
N GLU A 145 14.96 3.64 -8.07
CA GLU A 145 15.65 3.93 -9.33
C GLU A 145 14.63 4.07 -10.47
N ALA A 146 13.65 3.17 -10.54
CA ALA A 146 12.55 3.25 -11.51
C ALA A 146 11.66 4.48 -11.29
N PHE A 147 11.40 4.85 -10.03
CA PHE A 147 10.59 6.01 -9.67
C PHE A 147 11.25 7.34 -10.06
N ILE A 148 12.55 7.50 -9.77
CA ILE A 148 13.30 8.71 -10.14
C ILE A 148 13.44 8.83 -11.67
N ARG A 149 13.60 7.70 -12.37
CA ARG A 149 13.72 7.65 -13.83
C ARG A 149 12.40 7.80 -14.58
N LYS A 150 11.27 7.95 -13.88
CA LYS A 150 9.94 8.06 -14.50
C LYS A 150 9.78 9.31 -15.39
N GLU A 151 10.78 10.18 -15.46
CA GLU A 151 10.83 11.37 -16.31
C GLU A 151 12.11 11.49 -17.19
N VAL A 152 12.47 10.45 -17.94
CA VAL A 152 13.37 10.60 -19.12
C VAL A 152 12.76 9.94 -20.34
#